data_AF-A0A939M845-F1
#
_entry.id   AF-A0A939M845-F1
#
_cell.length_a   1.000
_cell.length_b   1.000
_cell.length_c   1.000
_cell.angle_alpha   90.00
_cell.angle_beta   90.00
_cell.angle_gamma   90.00
#
_symmetry.space_group_name_H-M   'P 1'
#
loop_
_entity.id
_entity.type
_entity.pdbx_description
1 polymer ?
#
loop_
_entity_poly.entity_id
_entity_poly.type
_entity_poly.pdbx_seq_one_letter_code
_entity_poly.pdbx_strand_id
1 'polypeptide(L)'
;MIGLIRAVATATALLAFAVVLSGCAGTRLGDMISAVQGYTITQGQIDTARATYNGTVLAPLHRYAVLPRCGPGKSFSISVPCHDKAMLKKLSDADLVVAKAFDDTQDMVTSGNTSGSVAAYKSLNTAIDVVKGLLAASGAAML
;
A
#
# COMPACT_ATOMS: atom_id res chain seq x y z
N MET A 1 36.06 17.12 -7.83
CA MET A 1 35.09 16.37 -8.64
C MET A 1 34.30 15.48 -7.69
N ILE A 2 33.02 15.79 -7.56
CA ILE A 2 32.12 15.39 -6.48
C ILE A 2 31.20 14.28 -6.99
N GLY A 3 31.01 13.24 -6.17
CA GLY A 3 29.75 12.51 -6.05
C GLY A 3 29.46 11.40 -7.06
N LEU A 4 29.84 10.15 -6.75
CA LEU A 4 29.26 8.99 -7.43
C LEU A 4 29.24 7.69 -6.59
N ILE A 5 29.03 7.75 -5.27
CA ILE A 5 29.07 6.52 -4.42
C ILE A 5 27.85 6.36 -3.48
N ARG A 6 26.87 7.27 -3.46
CA ARG A 6 25.79 7.22 -2.44
C ARG A 6 24.39 6.77 -2.89
N ALA A 7 24.24 6.11 -4.05
CA ALA A 7 22.92 5.73 -4.56
C ALA A 7 22.54 4.24 -4.46
N VAL A 8 23.44 3.34 -4.00
CA VAL A 8 23.19 1.88 -4.02
C VAL A 8 23.19 1.31 -2.61
N ALA A 9 22.35 1.82 -1.72
CA ALA A 9 22.20 1.25 -0.37
C ALA A 9 20.78 1.25 0.19
N THR A 10 19.79 1.82 -0.48
CA THR A 10 18.41 1.93 0.04
C THR A 10 17.38 1.05 -0.69
N ALA A 11 17.78 0.29 -1.70
CA ALA A 11 16.87 -0.58 -2.46
C ALA A 11 16.70 -1.98 -1.85
N THR A 12 17.54 -2.39 -0.91
CA THR A 12 17.61 -3.80 -0.47
C THR A 12 16.68 -4.16 0.69
N ALA A 13 16.03 -3.19 1.34
CA ALA A 13 15.17 -3.46 2.50
C ALA A 13 13.69 -3.72 2.16
N LEU A 14 13.23 -3.39 0.95
CA LEU A 14 11.82 -3.53 0.55
C LEU A 14 11.48 -4.86 -0.15
N LEU A 15 12.49 -5.63 -0.56
CA LEU A 15 12.29 -6.91 -1.26
C LEU A 15 11.95 -8.09 -0.35
N ALA A 16 12.15 -7.96 0.97
CA ALA A 16 11.93 -9.06 1.91
C ALA A 16 10.44 -9.34 2.21
N PHE A 17 9.53 -8.38 1.97
CA PHE A 17 8.08 -8.58 2.17
C PHE A 17 7.37 -9.15 0.95
N ALA A 18 8.00 -9.13 -0.24
CA ALA A 18 7.37 -9.53 -1.50
C ALA A 18 7.41 -11.05 -1.75
N VAL A 19 8.19 -11.83 -1.00
CA VAL A 19 8.45 -13.25 -1.30
C VAL A 19 7.47 -14.21 -0.58
N VAL A 20 6.66 -13.75 0.38
CA VAL A 20 5.84 -14.66 1.21
C VAL A 20 4.40 -14.85 0.70
N LEU A 21 3.94 -14.12 -0.33
CA LEU A 21 2.58 -14.27 -0.87
C LEU A 21 2.52 -14.40 -2.41
N SER A 22 3.52 -15.03 -3.03
CA SER A 22 3.49 -15.38 -4.46
C SER A 22 2.54 -16.56 -4.80
N GLY A 23 1.44 -16.69 -4.07
CA GLY A 23 0.37 -17.66 -4.33
C GLY A 23 -0.98 -16.93 -4.31
N CYS A 24 -1.65 -16.90 -5.46
CA CYS A 24 -3.00 -16.37 -5.69
C CYS A 24 -3.14 -14.86 -5.92
N ALA A 25 -2.75 -14.38 -7.11
CA ALA A 25 -3.55 -13.41 -7.87
C ALA A 25 -3.03 -13.35 -9.32
N GLY A 26 -3.94 -13.49 -10.28
CA GLY A 26 -3.66 -13.68 -11.70
C GLY A 26 -2.77 -12.59 -12.31
N THR A 27 -1.57 -12.97 -12.72
CA THR A 27 -0.90 -12.29 -13.82
C THR A 27 -1.72 -12.44 -15.11
N ARG A 28 -1.56 -11.46 -16.01
CA ARG A 28 -1.82 -11.53 -17.47
C ARG A 28 -3.21 -11.05 -17.89
N LEU A 29 -3.33 -9.75 -18.18
CA LEU A 29 -3.90 -9.25 -19.45
C LEU A 29 -3.79 -7.71 -19.54
N GLY A 30 -3.86 -6.99 -18.41
CA GLY A 30 -3.76 -5.52 -18.39
C GLY A 30 -2.33 -4.95 -18.53
N ASP A 31 -1.32 -5.74 -18.19
CA ASP A 31 0.09 -5.30 -18.14
C ASP A 31 0.76 -5.10 -19.50
N MET A 32 0.24 -5.72 -20.58
CA MET A 32 0.83 -5.59 -21.91
C MET A 32 0.22 -4.44 -22.74
N ILE A 33 -0.93 -3.90 -22.33
CA ILE A 33 -1.64 -2.85 -23.08
C ILE A 33 -1.18 -1.45 -22.64
N SER A 34 -0.82 -1.26 -21.36
CA SER A 34 -0.41 0.05 -20.84
C SER A 34 0.95 0.54 -21.34
N ALA A 35 1.83 -0.36 -21.79
CA ALA A 35 3.15 0.02 -22.32
C ALA A 35 3.11 0.49 -23.80
N VAL A 36 2.01 0.24 -24.52
CA VAL A 36 1.93 0.44 -25.99
C VAL A 36 1.16 1.71 -26.40
N GLN A 37 0.40 2.34 -25.51
CA GLN A 37 -0.44 3.50 -25.85
C GLN A 37 -0.26 4.70 -24.92
N GLY A 38 0.92 5.33 -24.88
CA GLY A 38 1.10 6.68 -24.32
C GLY A 38 0.49 6.94 -22.93
N TYR A 39 0.31 5.90 -22.13
CA TYR A 39 -0.51 5.94 -20.93
C TYR A 39 0.25 6.74 -19.88
N THR A 40 -0.18 7.98 -19.68
CA THR A 40 0.46 8.90 -18.74
C THR A 40 -0.38 8.93 -17.48
N ILE A 41 0.23 8.61 -16.34
CA ILE A 41 -0.43 8.77 -15.04
C ILE A 41 -0.57 10.26 -14.77
N THR A 42 -1.80 10.69 -14.55
CA THR A 42 -2.12 12.10 -14.26
C THR A 42 -2.22 12.35 -12.76
N GLN A 43 -2.05 13.61 -12.36
CA GLN A 43 -2.27 14.04 -10.98
C GLN A 43 -3.66 13.64 -10.47
N GLY A 44 -4.69 13.79 -11.30
CA GLY A 44 -6.07 13.43 -10.94
C GLY A 44 -6.26 11.94 -10.62
N GLN A 45 -5.48 11.05 -11.24
CA GLN A 45 -5.51 9.61 -10.90
C GLN A 45 -4.87 9.34 -9.54
N ILE A 46 -3.77 10.02 -9.22
CA ILE A 46 -3.12 9.93 -7.89
C ILE A 46 -4.08 10.46 -6.82
N ASP A 47 -4.72 11.60 -7.05
CA ASP A 47 -5.66 12.21 -6.11
C ASP A 47 -6.88 11.32 -5.88
N THR A 48 -7.40 10.71 -6.94
CA THR A 48 -8.51 9.73 -6.85
C THR A 48 -8.11 8.50 -6.04
N ALA A 49 -6.90 7.96 -6.29
CA ALA A 49 -6.37 6.83 -5.53
C ALA A 49 -6.21 7.19 -4.04
N ARG A 50 -5.73 8.40 -3.73
CA ARG A 50 -5.59 8.90 -2.35
C ARG A 50 -6.94 9.07 -1.67
N ALA A 51 -7.92 9.69 -2.33
CA ALA A 51 -9.27 9.85 -1.80
C ALA A 51 -9.93 8.48 -1.52
N THR A 52 -9.76 7.53 -2.44
CA THR A 52 -10.26 6.15 -2.28
C THR A 52 -9.57 5.44 -1.12
N TYR A 53 -8.24 5.55 -1.00
CA TYR A 53 -7.47 4.98 0.10
C TYR A 53 -7.92 5.54 1.46
N ASN A 54 -8.09 6.86 1.55
CA ASN A 54 -8.55 7.50 2.78
C ASN A 54 -9.93 6.97 3.23
N GLY A 55 -10.87 6.84 2.30
CA GLY A 55 -12.22 6.35 2.61
C GLY A 55 -12.29 4.86 2.91
N THR A 56 -11.56 4.04 2.15
CA THR A 56 -11.69 2.57 2.20
C THR A 56 -10.71 1.90 3.15
N VAL A 57 -9.62 2.58 3.53
CA VAL A 57 -8.55 2.01 4.35
C VAL A 57 -8.34 2.81 5.63
N LEU A 58 -8.04 4.11 5.53
CA LEU A 58 -7.72 4.91 6.72
C LEU A 58 -8.91 5.05 7.66
N ALA A 59 -10.11 5.34 7.14
CA ALA A 59 -11.29 5.50 7.99
C ALA A 59 -11.61 4.23 8.82
N PRO A 60 -11.65 3.00 8.24
CA PRO A 60 -11.79 1.78 9.05
C PRO A 60 -10.60 1.50 9.96
N LEU A 61 -9.37 1.80 9.53
CA LEU A 61 -8.18 1.64 10.38
C LEU A 61 -8.25 2.51 11.64
N HIS A 62 -8.70 3.76 11.52
CA HIS A 62 -8.91 4.64 12.67
C HIS A 62 -9.95 4.07 13.64
N ARG A 63 -11.06 3.51 13.12
CA ARG A 63 -12.07 2.83 13.95
C ARG A 63 -11.49 1.62 14.68
N TYR A 64 -10.65 0.84 14.01
CA TYR A 64 -9.98 -0.31 14.62
C TYR A 64 -9.00 0.09 15.71
N ALA A 65 -8.23 1.16 15.49
CA ALA A 65 -7.21 1.64 16.43
C ALA A 65 -7.79 2.15 17.77
N VAL A 66 -9.04 2.63 17.78
CA VAL A 66 -9.71 3.12 19.00
C VAL A 66 -10.41 2.04 19.81
N LEU A 67 -10.50 0.80 19.28
CA LEU A 67 -11.07 -0.33 20.04
C LEU A 67 -10.24 -0.64 21.29
N PRO A 68 -10.82 -1.29 22.31
CA PRO A 68 -10.02 -1.84 23.40
C PRO A 68 -9.06 -2.92 22.88
N ARG A 69 -7.95 -3.14 23.59
CA ARG A 69 -7.03 -4.23 23.27
C ARG A 69 -7.67 -5.58 23.52
N CYS A 70 -7.42 -6.54 22.63
CA CYS A 70 -7.79 -7.91 22.88
C CYS A 70 -7.01 -8.45 24.09
N GLY A 71 -7.73 -9.11 25.00
CA GLY A 71 -7.11 -9.85 26.10
C GLY A 71 -6.28 -11.03 25.59
N PRO A 72 -5.39 -11.60 26.42
CA PRO A 72 -4.60 -12.76 26.03
C PRO A 72 -5.51 -13.92 25.59
N GLY A 73 -5.21 -14.50 24.42
CA GLY A 73 -6.00 -15.59 23.83
C GLY A 73 -7.37 -15.19 23.28
N LYS A 74 -7.68 -13.89 23.22
CA LYS A 74 -8.90 -13.36 22.59
C LYS A 74 -8.56 -12.74 21.24
N SER A 75 -9.45 -12.92 20.27
CA SER A 75 -9.38 -12.29 18.95
C SER A 75 -10.56 -11.34 18.77
N PHE A 76 -10.51 -10.55 17.70
CA PHE A 76 -11.63 -9.73 17.27
C PHE A 76 -12.93 -10.56 17.13
N SER A 77 -14.04 -10.00 17.61
CA SER A 77 -15.40 -10.50 17.41
C SER A 77 -16.35 -9.32 17.24
N ILE A 78 -17.37 -9.46 16.39
CA ILE A 78 -18.39 -8.42 16.16
C ILE A 78 -19.13 -8.07 17.46
N SER A 79 -19.38 -9.07 18.32
CA SER A 79 -20.11 -8.86 19.58
C SER A 79 -19.28 -8.14 20.65
N VAL A 80 -17.95 -8.28 20.61
CA VAL A 80 -17.02 -7.64 21.54
C VAL A 80 -15.77 -7.23 20.76
N PRO A 81 -15.81 -6.09 20.05
CA PRO A 81 -14.74 -5.69 19.17
C PRO A 81 -13.51 -5.28 19.98
N CYS A 82 -12.35 -5.80 19.58
CA CYS A 82 -11.06 -5.50 20.18
C CYS A 82 -9.96 -5.50 19.10
N HIS A 83 -8.86 -4.79 19.33
CA HIS A 83 -7.73 -4.78 18.41
C HIS A 83 -6.55 -5.61 18.91
N ASP A 84 -5.82 -6.21 17.98
CA ASP A 84 -4.54 -6.87 18.22
C ASP A 84 -3.39 -5.86 17.95
N LYS A 85 -2.46 -5.74 18.90
CA LYS A 85 -1.33 -4.79 18.80
C LYS A 85 -0.37 -5.14 17.65
N ALA A 86 -0.11 -6.42 17.42
CA ALA A 86 0.75 -6.89 16.33
C ALA A 86 0.07 -6.64 14.98
N MET A 87 -1.25 -6.85 14.89
CA MET A 87 -2.00 -6.51 13.68
C MET A 87 -2.02 -5.00 13.42
N LEU A 88 -2.30 -4.18 14.43
CA LEU A 88 -2.28 -2.73 14.31
C LEU A 88 -0.90 -2.22 13.87
N LYS A 89 0.18 -2.82 14.40
CA LYS A 89 1.54 -2.51 13.95
C LYS A 89 1.75 -2.88 12.48
N LYS A 90 1.32 -4.06 12.03
CA LYS A 90 1.43 -4.46 10.61
C LYS A 90 0.68 -3.50 9.69
N LEU A 91 -0.52 -3.08 10.08
CA LEU A 91 -1.31 -2.09 9.35
C LEU A 91 -0.60 -0.74 9.27
N SER A 92 -0.04 -0.27 10.39
CA SER A 92 0.74 0.98 10.42
C SER A 92 2.03 0.89 9.59
N ASP A 93 2.76 -0.22 9.65
CA ASP A 93 3.98 -0.41 8.85
C ASP A 93 3.64 -0.45 7.35
N ALA A 94 2.50 -1.05 6.98
CA ALA A 94 2.04 -1.12 5.59
C ALA A 94 1.49 0.23 5.08
N ASP A 95 0.87 1.04 5.94
CA ASP A 95 0.46 2.43 5.64
C ASP A 95 1.68 3.30 5.27
N LEU A 96 2.80 3.17 5.98
CA LEU A 96 4.05 3.86 5.63
C LEU A 96 4.56 3.47 4.23
N VAL A 97 4.39 2.22 3.83
CA VAL A 97 4.74 1.76 2.47
C VAL A 97 3.84 2.39 1.42
N VAL A 98 2.53 2.49 1.69
CA VAL A 98 1.58 3.18 0.79
C VAL A 98 1.90 4.67 0.68
N ALA A 99 2.18 5.34 1.80
CA ALA A 99 2.57 6.75 1.82
C ALA A 99 3.81 6.99 0.94
N LYS A 100 4.85 6.17 1.11
CA LYS A 100 6.04 6.25 0.26
C LYS A 100 5.72 6.00 -1.22
N ALA A 101 4.87 5.02 -1.53
CA ALA A 101 4.51 4.72 -2.91
C ALA A 101 3.71 5.86 -3.57
N PHE A 102 2.90 6.59 -2.80
CA PHE A 102 2.27 7.82 -3.28
C PHE A 102 3.31 8.90 -3.61
N ASP A 103 4.29 9.11 -2.72
CA ASP A 103 5.35 10.11 -2.92
C ASP A 103 6.21 9.76 -4.15
N ASP A 104 6.64 8.50 -4.28
CA ASP A 104 7.41 8.03 -5.44
C ASP A 104 6.63 8.20 -6.75
N THR A 105 5.31 7.97 -6.74
CA THR A 105 4.45 8.17 -7.92
C THR A 105 4.33 9.65 -8.26
N GLN A 106 4.17 10.51 -7.24
CA GLN A 106 4.09 11.95 -7.39
C GLN A 106 5.38 12.52 -8.00
N ASP A 107 6.53 12.07 -7.53
CA ASP A 107 7.85 12.49 -8.04
C ASP A 107 8.03 12.10 -9.51
N MET A 108 7.59 10.89 -9.90
CA MET A 108 7.66 10.42 -11.28
C MET A 108 6.74 11.21 -12.23
N VAL A 109 5.53 11.55 -11.78
CA VAL A 109 4.62 12.40 -12.57
C VAL A 109 5.17 13.83 -12.69
N THR A 110 5.68 14.40 -11.60
CA THR A 110 6.23 15.75 -11.57
C THR A 110 7.49 15.89 -12.42
N SER A 111 8.33 14.85 -12.46
CA SER A 111 9.54 14.79 -13.30
C SER A 111 9.26 14.52 -14.78
N GLY A 112 8.00 14.27 -15.17
CA GLY A 112 7.62 13.96 -16.55
C GLY A 112 8.11 12.59 -17.03
N ASN A 113 8.51 11.71 -16.12
CA ASN A 113 8.96 10.36 -16.45
C ASN A 113 7.76 9.43 -16.63
N THR A 114 7.18 9.39 -17.84
CA THR A 114 5.97 8.61 -18.14
C THR A 114 6.12 7.13 -17.78
N SER A 115 7.20 6.47 -18.20
CA SER A 115 7.43 5.05 -17.90
C SER A 115 7.63 4.79 -16.40
N GLY A 116 8.36 5.69 -15.72
CA GLY A 116 8.55 5.63 -14.26
C GLY A 116 7.25 5.83 -13.49
N SER A 117 6.37 6.72 -13.95
CA SER A 117 5.09 7.02 -13.31
C SER A 117 4.13 5.82 -13.37
N VAL A 118 4.09 5.10 -14.49
CA VAL A 118 3.26 3.89 -14.63
C VAL A 118 3.77 2.78 -13.70
N ALA A 119 5.09 2.58 -13.64
CA ALA A 119 5.68 1.59 -12.74
C ALA A 119 5.41 1.92 -11.26
N ALA A 120 5.63 3.18 -10.86
CA ALA A 120 5.37 3.65 -9.50
C ALA A 120 3.88 3.52 -9.13
N TYR A 121 2.97 3.89 -10.04
CA TYR A 121 1.53 3.76 -9.83
C TYR A 121 1.08 2.29 -9.69
N LYS A 122 1.72 1.36 -10.41
CA LYS A 122 1.47 -0.08 -10.21
C LYS A 122 1.94 -0.55 -8.82
N SER A 123 3.12 -0.10 -8.38
CA SER A 123 3.62 -0.38 -7.04
C SER A 123 2.71 0.21 -5.95
N LEU A 124 2.19 1.42 -6.16
CA LEU A 124 1.19 2.04 -5.29
C LEU A 124 -0.07 1.18 -5.16
N ASN A 125 -0.66 0.75 -6.28
CA ASN A 125 -1.85 -0.12 -6.22
C ASN A 125 -1.57 -1.44 -5.50
N THR A 126 -0.39 -2.03 -5.73
CA THR A 126 0.03 -3.24 -5.03
C THR A 126 0.12 -3.01 -3.51
N ALA A 127 0.71 -1.89 -3.08
CA ALA A 127 0.80 -1.54 -1.66
C ALA A 127 -0.60 -1.32 -1.04
N ILE A 128 -1.49 -0.63 -1.76
CA ILE A 128 -2.87 -0.42 -1.33
C ILE A 128 -3.60 -1.77 -1.14
N ASP A 129 -3.44 -2.70 -2.09
CA ASP A 129 -4.09 -4.01 -2.02
C ASP A 129 -3.56 -4.85 -0.85
N VAL A 130 -2.26 -4.76 -0.52
CA VAL A 130 -1.70 -5.39 0.68
C VAL A 130 -2.37 -4.85 1.96
N VAL A 131 -2.50 -3.53 2.09
CA VAL A 131 -3.15 -2.94 3.27
C VAL A 131 -4.62 -3.34 3.33
N LYS A 132 -5.35 -3.34 2.21
CA LYS A 132 -6.74 -3.81 2.16
C LYS A 132 -6.86 -5.28 2.61
N GLY A 133 -5.94 -6.14 2.19
CA GLY A 133 -5.88 -7.53 2.63
C GLY A 133 -5.67 -7.67 4.14
N LEU A 134 -4.74 -6.89 4.71
CA LEU A 134 -4.51 -6.84 6.16
C LEU A 134 -5.74 -6.31 6.92
N LEU A 135 -6.40 -5.28 6.38
CA LEU A 135 -7.58 -4.68 6.97
C LEU A 135 -8.75 -5.66 7.00
N ALA A 136 -8.96 -6.41 5.91
CA ALA A 136 -9.94 -7.49 5.85
C ALA A 136 -9.62 -8.60 6.86
N ALA A 137 -8.36 -9.04 6.95
CA ALA A 137 -7.92 -10.06 7.91
C ALA A 137 -8.05 -9.62 9.37
N SER A 138 -7.95 -8.31 9.65
CA SER A 138 -8.09 -7.76 11.00
C SER A 138 -9.55 -7.65 11.48
N GLY A 139 -10.53 -7.80 10.58
CA GLY A 139 -11.94 -7.52 10.87
C GLY A 139 -12.29 -6.03 10.90
N ALA A 140 -11.30 -5.13 10.78
CA ALA A 140 -11.50 -3.68 10.77
C ALA A 140 -12.41 -3.19 9.64
N ALA A 141 -12.43 -3.88 8.50
CA ALA A 141 -13.31 -3.55 7.38
C ALA A 141 -14.80 -3.72 7.69
N MET A 142 -15.16 -4.41 8.78
CA MET A 142 -16.55 -4.66 9.20
C MET A 142 -17.05 -3.64 10.25
N LEU A 143 -16.22 -2.67 10.64
CA LEU A 143 -16.51 -1.63 11.64
C LEU A 143 -17.00 -0.33 10.99
#